data_AF-A0A4V1V255-F1
#
_entry.id   AF-A0A4V1V255-F1
#
_cell.length_a   1.000
_cell.length_b   1.000
_cell.length_c   1.000
_cell.angle_alpha   90.00
_cell.angle_beta   90.00
_cell.angle_gamma   90.00
#
_symmetry.space_group_name_H-M   'P 1'
#
loop_
_entity.id
_entity.type
_entity.pdbx_description
1 polymer ?
#
loop_
_entity_poly.entity_id
_entity_poly.type
_entity_poly.pdbx_seq_one_letter_code
_entity_poly.pdbx_strand_id
1 'polypeptide(L)'
;MSLGELPVRLQRLERTLRRFPETKRAAEFLRNQKSVFEEQWRKERLVKARSLPLPPPRNQALHPVGCEIRDCYLSFKFQLGDDDKPLVHADFQVRIVGDMVTDEATFELEDHWRIDADVDYAPKKGSGKVASEAREPHPSFHFQRGGHAQDEFVQKSGFVPSGNTVLGGGAWKALMQYPGPRMPTLPFDPILAIDFCIAQNDGPLWKRLRDTPEYRNLIKANQIELWKPFIEGLAVPTARKKWLGPTVAF
;
A
#
# COMPACT_ATOMS: atom_id res chain seq x y z
N MET A 1 -7.06 17.91 15.81
CA MET A 1 -6.53 18.04 14.43
C MET A 1 -7.28 17.02 13.59
N SER A 2 -7.91 17.46 12.49
CA SER A 2 -8.80 16.66 11.62
C SER A 2 -8.03 16.11 10.40
N LEU A 3 -8.45 14.98 9.81
CA LEU A 3 -7.97 14.44 8.54
C LEU A 3 -8.14 15.47 7.43
N GLY A 4 -9.00 16.48 7.63
CA GLY A 4 -9.14 17.67 6.79
C GLY A 4 -7.83 18.39 6.45
N GLU A 5 -6.71 18.09 7.14
CA GLU A 5 -5.38 18.64 6.88
C GLU A 5 -4.39 17.64 6.23
N LEU A 6 -4.85 16.55 5.60
CA LEU A 6 -3.97 15.50 5.07
C LEU A 6 -2.82 16.02 4.17
N PRO A 7 -3.04 16.94 3.19
CA PRO A 7 -1.94 17.50 2.41
C PRO A 7 -0.87 18.19 3.27
N VAL A 8 -1.28 18.95 4.29
CA VAL A 8 -0.35 19.63 5.22
C VAL A 8 0.46 18.61 6.01
N ARG A 9 -0.17 17.51 6.43
CA ARG A 9 0.52 16.41 7.13
C ARG A 9 1.50 15.68 6.23
N LEU A 10 1.18 15.47 4.96
CA LEU A 10 2.12 14.92 3.97
C LEU A 10 3.34 15.84 3.80
N GLN A 11 3.18 17.17 3.86
CA GLN A 11 4.31 18.11 3.87
C GLN A 11 5.12 18.09 5.18
N ARG A 12 4.51 17.71 6.32
CA ARG A 12 5.26 17.45 7.57
C ARG A 12 6.05 16.15 7.48
N LEU A 13 5.44 15.11 6.91
CA LEU A 13 6.12 13.83 6.65
C LEU A 13 7.32 14.04 5.73
N GLU A 14 7.13 14.73 4.61
CA GLU A 14 8.17 15.08 3.66
C GLU A 14 9.42 15.68 4.32
N ARG A 15 9.23 16.74 5.13
CA ARG A 15 10.34 17.41 5.83
C ARG A 15 11.10 16.49 6.76
N THR A 16 10.42 15.50 7.33
CA THR A 16 11.03 14.53 8.24
C THR A 16 11.79 13.46 7.47
N LEU A 17 11.18 12.92 6.39
CA LEU A 17 11.83 11.97 5.49
C LEU A 17 13.09 12.55 4.83
N ARG A 18 13.11 13.84 4.51
CA ARG A 18 14.28 14.48 3.89
C ARG A 18 15.54 14.42 4.76
N ARG A 19 15.40 14.27 6.09
CA ARG A 19 16.54 14.20 7.02
C ARG A 19 17.34 12.90 6.88
N PHE A 20 16.80 11.89 6.21
CA PHE A 20 17.43 10.59 6.03
C PHE A 20 17.75 10.35 4.54
N PRO A 21 19.02 10.06 4.19
CA PRO A 21 19.41 9.82 2.80
C PRO A 21 18.56 8.74 2.09
N GLU A 22 18.22 7.68 2.80
CA GLU A 22 17.47 6.52 2.30
C GLU A 22 16.05 6.90 1.85
N THR A 23 15.46 7.96 2.43
CA THR A 23 14.11 8.43 2.11
C THR A 23 14.08 9.71 1.29
N LYS A 24 15.23 10.15 0.76
CA LYS A 24 15.34 11.39 -0.03
C LYS A 24 14.43 11.39 -1.27
N ARG A 25 14.40 10.29 -2.02
CA ARG A 25 13.51 10.12 -3.21
C ARG A 25 12.03 10.25 -2.82
N ALA A 26 11.63 9.65 -1.70
CA ALA A 26 10.26 9.75 -1.18
C ALA A 26 9.90 11.20 -0.82
N ALA A 27 10.79 11.90 -0.11
CA ALA A 27 10.60 13.29 0.27
C ALA A 27 10.50 14.22 -0.96
N GLU A 28 11.38 14.05 -1.94
CA GLU A 28 11.35 14.82 -3.18
C GLU A 28 10.05 14.59 -3.96
N PHE A 29 9.57 13.34 -4.04
CA PHE A 29 8.28 13.02 -4.63
C PHE A 29 7.13 13.75 -3.92
N LEU A 30 7.06 13.66 -2.59
CA LEU A 30 6.00 14.32 -1.80
C LEU A 30 6.02 15.84 -1.92
N ARG A 31 7.21 16.45 -1.99
CA ARG A 31 7.36 17.89 -2.24
C ARG A 31 6.81 18.24 -3.63
N ASN A 32 7.22 17.48 -4.65
CA ASN A 32 6.85 17.78 -6.03
C ASN A 32 5.35 17.58 -6.31
N GLN A 33 4.68 16.71 -5.53
CA GLN A 33 3.24 16.48 -5.62
C GLN A 33 2.40 17.40 -4.71
N LYS A 34 3.01 18.35 -4.00
CA LYS A 34 2.32 19.20 -3.01
C LYS A 34 1.05 19.86 -3.57
N SER A 35 1.19 20.62 -4.64
CA SER A 35 0.09 21.39 -5.25
C SER A 35 -0.99 20.47 -5.81
N VAL A 36 -0.59 19.32 -6.37
CA VAL A 36 -1.51 18.29 -6.86
C VAL A 36 -2.36 17.72 -5.71
N PHE A 37 -1.74 17.38 -4.58
CA PHE A 37 -2.44 16.87 -3.42
C PHE A 37 -3.37 17.91 -2.78
N GLU A 38 -2.93 19.17 -2.69
CA GLU A 38 -3.77 20.27 -2.19
C GLU A 38 -5.00 20.49 -3.08
N GLU A 39 -4.84 20.44 -4.40
CA GLU A 39 -5.95 20.60 -5.34
C GLU A 39 -6.94 19.43 -5.27
N GLN A 40 -6.45 18.18 -5.30
CA GLN A 40 -7.30 16.99 -5.19
C GLN A 40 -8.07 16.98 -3.86
N TRP A 41 -7.41 17.33 -2.77
CA TRP A 41 -8.02 17.33 -1.45
C TRP A 41 -9.12 18.39 -1.32
N ARG A 42 -8.88 19.58 -1.87
CA ARG A 42 -9.85 20.68 -1.86
C ARG A 42 -11.11 20.35 -2.67
N LYS A 43 -10.96 19.67 -3.81
CA LYS A 43 -12.08 19.37 -4.72
C LYS A 43 -12.88 18.15 -4.29
N GLU A 44 -12.19 17.08 -3.87
CA GLU A 44 -12.80 15.74 -3.78
C GLU A 44 -12.48 15.03 -2.45
N ARG A 45 -11.80 15.69 -1.50
CA ARG A 45 -11.23 15.06 -0.30
C ARG A 45 -10.42 13.80 -0.65
N LEU A 46 -9.72 13.88 -1.78
CA LEU A 46 -8.98 12.79 -2.40
C LEU A 46 -7.49 13.11 -2.37
N VAL A 47 -6.66 12.10 -2.11
CA VAL A 47 -5.23 12.13 -2.47
C VAL A 47 -4.91 10.86 -3.22
N LYS A 48 -4.34 11.01 -4.42
CA LYS A 48 -3.84 9.88 -5.20
C LYS A 48 -2.41 10.13 -5.66
N ALA A 49 -1.59 9.09 -5.58
CA ALA A 49 -0.24 9.09 -6.10
C ALA A 49 0.05 7.76 -6.78
N ARG A 50 0.91 7.80 -7.81
CA ARG A 50 1.43 6.61 -8.47
C ARG A 50 2.93 6.55 -8.28
N SER A 51 3.43 5.37 -7.97
CA SER A 51 4.85 5.06 -7.91
C SER A 51 5.65 6.00 -7.00
N LEU A 52 5.15 6.31 -5.80
CA LEU A 52 5.95 6.98 -4.77
C LEU A 52 7.14 6.06 -4.42
N PRO A 53 8.39 6.50 -4.66
CA PRO A 53 9.56 5.67 -4.39
C PRO A 53 9.78 5.55 -2.89
N LEU A 54 9.97 4.34 -2.40
CA LEU A 54 10.28 4.02 -1.02
C LEU A 54 11.63 3.30 -0.93
N PRO A 55 12.28 3.30 0.24
CA PRO A 55 13.45 2.46 0.47
C PRO A 55 13.13 1.00 0.08
N PRO A 56 13.96 0.34 -0.74
CA PRO A 56 13.75 -1.05 -1.07
C PRO A 56 13.86 -1.90 0.20
N PRO A 57 13.16 -3.03 0.26
CA PRO A 57 13.32 -3.95 1.36
C PRO A 57 14.77 -4.43 1.51
N ARG A 58 15.23 -4.53 2.75
CA ARG A 58 16.52 -5.14 3.06
C ARG A 58 16.45 -6.64 2.80
N ASN A 59 17.60 -7.21 2.45
CA ASN A 59 17.77 -8.60 1.99
C ASN A 59 17.47 -9.65 3.09
N GLN A 60 16.21 -9.75 3.52
CA GLN A 60 15.70 -10.64 4.57
C GLN A 60 14.60 -11.59 4.06
N ALA A 61 14.59 -11.83 2.75
CA ALA A 61 13.51 -12.51 2.07
C ALA A 61 13.99 -13.78 1.35
N LEU A 62 13.04 -14.69 1.10
CA LEU A 62 13.24 -15.88 0.28
C LEU A 62 13.22 -15.47 -1.19
N HIS A 63 14.38 -15.09 -1.71
CA HIS A 63 14.55 -14.77 -3.12
C HIS A 63 15.33 -15.86 -3.85
N PRO A 64 15.15 -15.99 -5.18
CA PRO A 64 16.07 -16.77 -5.99
C PRO A 64 17.52 -16.37 -5.71
N VAL A 65 18.43 -17.35 -5.73
CA VAL A 65 19.87 -17.09 -5.59
C VAL A 65 20.31 -16.13 -6.70
N GLY A 66 21.06 -15.09 -6.35
CA GLY A 66 21.51 -14.06 -7.30
C GLY A 66 20.49 -12.95 -7.57
N CYS A 67 19.35 -12.94 -6.89
CA CYS A 67 18.41 -11.82 -6.94
C CYS A 67 18.93 -10.61 -6.14
N GLU A 68 18.90 -9.43 -6.75
CA GLU A 68 19.15 -8.14 -6.13
C GLU A 68 17.85 -7.31 -6.10
N ILE A 69 17.41 -6.89 -4.92
CA ILE A 69 16.25 -5.99 -4.79
C ILE A 69 16.71 -4.56 -5.04
N ARG A 70 16.11 -3.90 -6.03
CA ARG A 70 16.51 -2.56 -6.50
C ARG A 70 15.63 -1.46 -5.95
N ASP A 71 14.32 -1.61 -6.11
CA ASP A 71 13.38 -0.54 -5.83
C ASP A 71 12.11 -1.04 -5.13
N CYS A 72 11.45 -0.12 -4.42
CA CYS A 72 10.10 -0.28 -3.93
C CYS A 72 9.27 0.96 -4.27
N TYR A 73 8.02 0.74 -4.66
CA TYR A 73 7.09 1.79 -5.02
C TYR A 73 5.76 1.60 -4.31
N LEU A 74 5.18 2.69 -3.82
CA LEU A 74 3.83 2.73 -3.27
C LEU A 74 2.95 3.60 -4.19
N SER A 75 1.86 3.04 -4.67
CA SER A 75 0.76 3.78 -5.27
C SER A 75 -0.40 3.78 -4.31
N PHE A 76 -1.12 4.89 -4.22
CA PHE A 76 -2.27 4.97 -3.32
C PHE A 76 -3.38 5.84 -3.88
N LYS A 77 -4.60 5.52 -3.47
CA LYS A 77 -5.80 6.34 -3.65
C LYS A 77 -6.57 6.35 -2.34
N PHE A 78 -6.63 7.51 -1.71
CA PHE A 78 -7.29 7.69 -0.42
C PHE A 78 -8.32 8.80 -0.52
N GLN A 79 -9.57 8.50 -0.16
CA GLN A 79 -10.69 9.43 -0.25
C GLN A 79 -11.56 9.36 1.00
N LEU A 80 -11.81 10.54 1.59
CA LEU A 80 -12.83 10.68 2.63
C LEU A 80 -14.18 11.03 2.01
N GLY A 81 -15.25 10.63 2.68
CA GLY A 81 -16.57 11.12 2.33
C GLY A 81 -16.84 12.49 2.92
N ASP A 82 -18.01 13.02 2.60
CA ASP A 82 -18.56 14.18 3.28
C ASP A 82 -18.89 13.83 4.74
N ASP A 83 -19.13 14.86 5.56
CA ASP A 83 -19.47 14.70 6.97
C ASP A 83 -20.56 13.61 7.13
N ASP A 84 -20.29 12.63 8.01
CA ASP A 84 -20.98 11.34 8.25
C ASP A 84 -20.45 10.08 7.51
N LYS A 85 -19.58 10.21 6.49
CA LYS A 85 -18.92 9.05 5.83
C LYS A 85 -17.40 9.06 6.10
N PRO A 86 -16.92 8.28 7.08
CA PRO A 86 -15.55 8.44 7.60
C PRO A 86 -14.45 8.00 6.62
N LEU A 87 -14.75 7.12 5.67
CA LEU A 87 -13.81 6.68 4.63
C LEU A 87 -14.60 6.19 3.42
N VAL A 88 -14.27 6.67 2.22
CA VAL A 88 -14.92 6.26 0.96
C VAL A 88 -14.02 5.33 0.16
N HIS A 89 -12.70 5.53 0.21
CA HIS A 89 -11.77 4.70 -0.53
C HIS A 89 -10.38 4.73 0.11
N ALA A 90 -9.71 3.58 0.16
CA ALA A 90 -8.35 3.45 0.66
C ALA A 90 -7.65 2.25 0.00
N ASP A 91 -7.10 2.48 -1.19
CA ASP A 91 -6.37 1.47 -1.94
C ASP A 91 -4.88 1.81 -1.91
N PHE A 92 -4.05 0.84 -1.53
CA PHE A 92 -2.60 0.96 -1.46
C PHE A 92 -1.97 -0.21 -2.19
N GLN A 93 -1.26 0.06 -3.28
CA GLN A 93 -0.54 -0.94 -4.06
C GLN A 93 0.96 -0.74 -3.86
N VAL A 94 1.64 -1.78 -3.40
CA VAL A 94 3.08 -1.84 -3.34
C VAL A 94 3.61 -2.74 -4.43
N ARG A 95 4.71 -2.28 -5.03
CA ARG A 95 5.47 -2.98 -6.05
C ARG A 95 6.93 -2.98 -5.64
N ILE A 96 7.50 -4.17 -5.51
CA ILE A 96 8.92 -4.38 -5.24
C ILE A 96 9.53 -4.86 -6.55
N VAL A 97 10.68 -4.28 -6.91
CA VAL A 97 11.40 -4.58 -8.15
C VAL A 97 12.78 -5.10 -7.78
N GLY A 98 13.17 -6.21 -8.39
CA GLY A 98 14.50 -6.78 -8.30
C GLY A 98 15.00 -7.20 -9.67
N ASP A 99 16.27 -7.54 -9.74
CA ASP A 99 16.89 -8.16 -10.91
C ASP A 99 17.54 -9.48 -10.51
N MET A 100 17.64 -10.41 -11.45
CA MET A 100 18.47 -11.60 -11.32
C MET A 100 19.22 -11.82 -12.63
N VAL A 101 20.52 -12.07 -12.51
CA VAL A 101 21.38 -12.38 -13.66
C VAL A 101 21.84 -13.82 -13.55
N THR A 102 21.66 -14.58 -14.61
CA THR A 102 22.20 -15.93 -14.80
C THR A 102 23.21 -15.91 -15.95
N ASP A 103 23.93 -17.02 -16.14
CA ASP A 103 24.88 -17.15 -17.26
C ASP A 103 24.20 -16.99 -18.64
N GLU A 104 22.90 -17.28 -18.70
CA GLU A 104 22.15 -17.34 -19.96
C GLU A 104 21.22 -16.14 -20.14
N ALA A 105 20.84 -15.45 -19.06
CA ALA A 105 19.83 -14.40 -19.17
C ALA A 105 19.78 -13.40 -18.02
N THR A 106 19.05 -12.32 -18.24
CA THR A 106 18.71 -11.32 -17.23
C THR A 106 17.21 -11.36 -16.97
N PHE A 107 16.82 -11.19 -15.71
CA PHE A 107 15.42 -11.24 -15.28
C PHE A 107 15.09 -9.96 -14.52
N GLU A 108 14.06 -9.25 -14.97
CA GLU A 108 13.34 -8.26 -14.16
C GLU A 108 12.33 -9.01 -13.30
N LEU A 109 12.44 -8.85 -11.99
CA LEU A 109 11.61 -9.51 -11.01
C LEU A 109 10.68 -8.50 -10.37
N GLU A 110 9.39 -8.82 -10.29
CA GLU A 110 8.43 -8.03 -9.51
C GLU A 110 7.71 -8.88 -8.48
N ASP A 111 7.43 -8.27 -7.32
CA ASP A 111 6.43 -8.73 -6.36
C ASP A 111 5.45 -7.60 -6.11
N HIS A 112 4.20 -7.97 -5.93
CA HIS A 112 3.10 -7.05 -5.77
C HIS A 112 2.29 -7.44 -4.57
N TRP A 113 1.86 -6.43 -3.82
CA TRP A 113 0.87 -6.63 -2.81
C TRP A 113 0.09 -5.36 -2.57
N ARG A 114 -1.12 -5.50 -2.05
CA ARG A 114 -2.02 -4.39 -1.83
C ARG A 114 -2.77 -4.50 -0.52
N ILE A 115 -3.20 -3.35 -0.04
CA ILE A 115 -4.18 -3.21 1.02
C ILE A 115 -5.41 -2.67 0.32
N ASP A 116 -6.40 -3.54 0.16
CA ASP A 116 -7.67 -3.16 -0.43
C ASP A 116 -8.63 -2.72 0.66
N ALA A 117 -9.31 -1.61 0.41
CA ALA A 117 -10.43 -1.17 1.24
C ALA A 117 -11.73 -1.40 0.47
N ASP A 118 -12.34 -2.56 0.66
CA ASP A 118 -13.69 -2.81 0.17
C ASP A 118 -14.70 -2.17 1.12
N VAL A 119 -15.01 -0.90 0.85
CA VAL A 119 -15.89 -0.08 1.70
C VAL A 119 -17.37 -0.31 1.39
N ASP A 120 -17.67 -1.04 0.30
CA ASP A 120 -19.01 -1.28 -0.22
C ASP A 120 -19.43 -2.75 -0.06
N TYR A 121 -19.68 -3.15 1.19
CA TYR A 121 -20.53 -4.31 1.48
C TYR A 121 -22.03 -4.06 1.22
N ALA A 122 -22.38 -2.89 0.70
CA ALA A 122 -23.73 -2.62 0.24
C ALA A 122 -23.85 -3.05 -1.23
N PRO A 123 -24.91 -3.80 -1.61
CA PRO A 123 -25.12 -4.16 -3.00
C PRO A 123 -25.11 -2.89 -3.85
N LYS A 124 -24.20 -2.83 -4.84
CA LYS A 124 -24.15 -1.73 -5.81
C LYS A 124 -25.48 -1.67 -6.54
N LYS A 125 -26.37 -0.77 -6.12
CA LYS A 125 -27.63 -0.50 -6.83
C LYS A 125 -27.28 -0.06 -8.25
N GLY A 126 -27.64 -0.90 -9.23
CA GLY A 126 -27.54 -0.59 -10.66
C GLY A 126 -26.36 -1.22 -11.41
N SER A 127 -25.48 -2.01 -10.80
CA SER A 127 -24.34 -2.59 -11.54
C SER A 127 -24.65 -3.83 -12.36
N GLY A 128 -25.84 -4.44 -12.28
CA GLY A 128 -26.20 -5.70 -12.96
C GLY A 128 -25.36 -6.93 -12.54
N LYS A 129 -24.19 -6.71 -11.96
CA LYS A 129 -23.39 -7.66 -11.22
C LYS A 129 -24.08 -7.89 -9.89
N VAL A 130 -24.65 -9.07 -9.75
CA VAL A 130 -25.06 -9.68 -8.48
C VAL A 130 -23.97 -9.32 -7.47
N ALA A 131 -24.32 -8.61 -6.39
CA ALA A 131 -23.42 -8.41 -5.27
C ALA A 131 -22.88 -9.80 -4.94
N SER A 132 -21.56 -10.01 -5.02
CA SER A 132 -21.04 -11.34 -4.79
C SER A 132 -21.54 -11.75 -3.41
N GLU A 133 -22.39 -12.77 -3.36
CA GLU A 133 -22.66 -13.51 -2.13
C GLU A 133 -21.35 -14.22 -1.78
N ALA A 134 -20.32 -13.45 -1.42
CA ALA A 134 -19.11 -13.98 -0.86
C ALA A 134 -19.55 -14.62 0.44
N ARG A 135 -19.70 -15.95 0.40
CA ARG A 135 -20.06 -16.77 1.56
C ARG A 135 -18.95 -16.76 2.61
N GLU A 136 -17.78 -16.24 2.24
CA GLU A 136 -16.59 -16.12 3.07
C GLU A 136 -16.51 -14.72 3.71
N PRO A 137 -16.02 -14.59 4.96
CA PRO A 137 -15.73 -13.30 5.57
C PRO A 137 -14.67 -12.55 4.74
N HIS A 138 -15.00 -11.37 4.22
CA HIS A 138 -14.09 -10.59 3.37
C HIS A 138 -13.84 -9.19 3.99
N PRO A 139 -12.95 -9.03 4.97
CA PRO A 139 -12.84 -7.79 5.74
C PRO A 139 -12.74 -6.53 4.86
N SER A 140 -13.36 -5.44 5.30
CA SER A 140 -13.29 -4.15 4.58
C SER A 140 -11.88 -3.62 4.43
N PHE A 141 -10.93 -4.10 5.23
CA PHE A 141 -9.52 -3.79 5.09
C PHE A 141 -8.77 -5.10 5.14
N HIS A 142 -8.18 -5.50 4.02
CA HIS A 142 -7.40 -6.72 4.00
C HIS A 142 -6.17 -6.56 3.11
N PHE A 143 -5.15 -7.33 3.50
CA PHE A 143 -3.97 -7.51 2.71
C PHE A 143 -4.23 -8.57 1.64
N GLN A 144 -3.82 -8.28 0.41
CA GLN A 144 -3.80 -9.25 -0.67
C GLN A 144 -2.45 -9.20 -1.39
N ARG A 145 -1.84 -10.35 -1.60
CA ARG A 145 -0.69 -10.46 -2.50
C ARG A 145 -1.18 -10.49 -3.95
N GLY A 146 -0.49 -9.77 -4.83
CA GLY A 146 -0.84 -9.65 -6.25
C GLY A 146 -1.96 -8.64 -6.50
N GLY A 147 -2.96 -9.05 -7.29
CA GLY A 147 -4.04 -8.20 -7.78
C GLY A 147 -3.76 -7.61 -9.16
N HIS A 148 -4.54 -6.61 -9.56
CA HIS A 148 -4.54 -6.08 -10.93
C HIS A 148 -3.15 -5.64 -11.43
N ALA A 149 -2.31 -5.07 -10.56
CA ALA A 149 -0.95 -4.68 -10.94
C ALA A 149 -0.04 -5.88 -11.27
N GLN A 150 -0.21 -7.01 -10.57
CA GLN A 150 0.49 -8.24 -10.89
C GLN A 150 -0.09 -8.89 -12.16
N ASP A 151 -1.41 -8.86 -12.34
CA ASP A 151 -2.08 -9.36 -13.55
C ASP A 151 -1.57 -8.63 -14.79
N GLU A 152 -1.39 -7.30 -14.71
CA GLU A 152 -0.78 -6.50 -15.77
C GLU A 152 0.69 -6.90 -16.02
N PHE A 153 1.45 -7.20 -14.97
CA PHE A 153 2.86 -7.58 -15.10
C PHE A 153 3.04 -8.94 -15.78
N VAL A 154 2.24 -9.95 -15.41
CA VAL A 154 2.36 -11.30 -15.98
C VAL A 154 1.93 -11.37 -17.45
N GLN A 155 1.20 -10.38 -17.94
CA GLN A 155 0.79 -10.25 -19.34
C GLN A 155 1.86 -9.56 -20.22
N LYS A 156 2.94 -9.02 -19.63
CA LYS A 156 4.00 -8.36 -20.40
C LYS A 156 4.81 -9.36 -21.23
N SER A 157 5.33 -8.90 -22.37
CA SER A 157 6.26 -9.67 -23.18
C SER A 157 7.52 -10.05 -22.40
N GLY A 158 7.97 -11.29 -22.62
CA GLY A 158 9.13 -11.88 -21.93
C GLY A 158 8.82 -12.38 -20.51
N PHE A 159 7.56 -12.41 -20.07
CA PHE A 159 7.20 -13.00 -18.79
C PHE A 159 7.34 -14.53 -18.81
N VAL A 160 7.91 -15.10 -17.75
CA VAL A 160 8.07 -16.55 -17.56
C VAL A 160 7.48 -17.01 -16.22
N PRO A 161 6.88 -18.22 -16.16
CA PRO A 161 6.76 -19.19 -17.25
C PRO A 161 5.74 -18.76 -18.32
N SER A 162 6.07 -18.98 -19.60
CA SER A 162 5.11 -18.95 -20.72
C SER A 162 5.19 -20.28 -21.47
N GLY A 163 4.06 -20.74 -22.04
CA GLY A 163 3.83 -22.15 -22.42
C GLY A 163 4.92 -22.86 -23.24
N ASN A 164 5.72 -22.12 -24.04
CA ASN A 164 6.79 -22.68 -24.88
C ASN A 164 8.15 -21.98 -24.67
N THR A 165 8.44 -21.45 -23.48
CA THR A 165 9.68 -20.70 -23.27
C THR A 165 10.88 -21.63 -23.13
N VAL A 166 11.73 -21.69 -24.16
CA VAL A 166 13.12 -22.13 -24.00
C VAL A 166 13.91 -20.90 -23.59
N LEU A 167 14.41 -20.90 -22.35
CA LEU A 167 15.28 -19.83 -21.86
C LEU A 167 16.60 -19.89 -22.64
N GLY A 168 16.99 -18.76 -23.20
CA GLY A 168 18.26 -18.53 -23.89
C GLY A 168 18.46 -17.02 -24.02
N GLY A 169 19.72 -16.58 -24.19
CA GLY A 169 20.16 -15.18 -24.27
C GLY A 169 19.04 -14.12 -24.36
N GLY A 170 18.81 -13.35 -23.30
CA GLY A 170 17.74 -12.35 -23.33
C GLY A 170 17.41 -11.65 -22.01
N ALA A 171 16.42 -10.76 -22.08
CA ALA A 171 15.81 -10.06 -20.95
C ALA A 171 14.39 -10.58 -20.71
N TRP A 172 14.21 -11.22 -19.57
CA TRP A 172 12.97 -11.88 -19.16
C TRP A 172 12.32 -11.17 -17.98
N LYS A 173 11.08 -11.50 -17.70
CA LYS A 173 10.32 -11.03 -16.54
C LYS A 173 9.83 -12.22 -15.75
N ALA A 174 9.92 -12.18 -14.43
CA ALA A 174 9.37 -13.23 -13.59
C ALA A 174 8.85 -12.68 -12.27
N LEU A 175 8.07 -13.48 -11.56
CA LEU A 175 7.65 -13.11 -10.21
C LEU A 175 8.75 -13.48 -9.22
N MET A 176 8.98 -12.58 -8.26
CA MET A 176 9.67 -12.93 -7.02
C MET A 176 8.69 -12.91 -5.87
N GLN A 177 9.12 -13.46 -4.73
CA GLN A 177 8.35 -13.40 -3.52
C GLN A 177 9.09 -12.69 -2.41
N TYR A 178 8.64 -11.49 -2.05
CA TYR A 178 9.00 -10.84 -0.81
C TYR A 178 8.01 -11.26 0.31
N PRO A 179 8.44 -11.39 1.58
CA PRO A 179 7.52 -11.62 2.68
C PRO A 179 6.40 -10.59 2.65
N GLY A 180 5.17 -11.08 2.48
CA GLY A 180 4.01 -10.22 2.68
C GLY A 180 3.98 -9.72 4.12
N PRO A 181 3.34 -8.57 4.39
CA PRO A 181 3.08 -8.11 5.73
C PRO A 181 2.39 -9.16 6.59
N ARG A 182 2.81 -9.19 7.85
CA ARG A 182 2.51 -10.27 8.80
C ARG A 182 1.32 -9.97 9.73
N MET A 183 0.52 -8.93 9.49
CA MET A 183 -0.52 -8.50 10.42
C MET A 183 -1.85 -8.13 9.74
N PRO A 184 -3.00 -8.33 10.43
CA PRO A 184 -4.28 -7.75 10.04
C PRO A 184 -4.13 -6.23 9.89
N THR A 185 -4.52 -5.70 8.75
CA THR A 185 -4.34 -4.28 8.45
C THR A 185 -5.49 -3.48 9.02
N LEU A 186 -5.17 -2.65 10.02
CA LEU A 186 -6.02 -1.51 10.39
C LEU A 186 -6.16 -0.56 9.19
N PRO A 187 -7.20 0.29 9.15
CA PRO A 187 -7.34 1.26 8.08
C PRO A 187 -6.08 2.15 8.00
N PHE A 188 -5.64 2.46 6.77
CA PHE A 188 -4.52 3.35 6.51
C PHE A 188 -4.96 4.61 5.77
N ASP A 189 -4.30 5.71 6.10
CA ASP A 189 -4.17 6.88 5.23
C ASP A 189 -2.82 6.81 4.49
N PRO A 190 -2.53 7.72 3.54
CA PRO A 190 -1.25 7.74 2.84
C PRO A 190 -0.01 7.82 3.74
N ILE A 191 -0.11 8.46 4.91
CA ILE A 191 1.01 8.60 5.85
C ILE A 191 1.28 7.28 6.56
N LEU A 192 0.23 6.61 7.04
CA LEU A 192 0.32 5.30 7.68
C LEU A 192 0.75 4.21 6.69
N ALA A 193 0.31 4.29 5.43
CA ALA A 193 0.79 3.39 4.39
C ALA A 193 2.30 3.55 4.13
N ILE A 194 2.81 4.79 4.09
CA ILE A 194 4.25 5.06 3.98
C ILE A 194 5.02 4.53 5.21
N ASP A 195 4.56 4.83 6.43
CA ASP A 195 5.16 4.32 7.68
C ASP A 195 5.23 2.79 7.68
N PHE A 196 4.13 2.14 7.33
CA PHE A 196 4.05 0.69 7.25
C PHE A 196 5.02 0.09 6.24
N CYS A 197 5.09 0.63 5.02
CA CYS A 197 6.00 0.13 4.00
C CYS A 197 7.47 0.30 4.44
N ILE A 198 7.83 1.43 5.04
CA ILE A 198 9.19 1.64 5.56
C ILE A 198 9.50 0.65 6.69
N ALA A 199 8.54 0.40 7.59
CA ALA A 199 8.69 -0.58 8.67
C ALA A 199 8.92 -2.01 8.15
N GLN A 200 8.22 -2.41 7.09
CA GLN A 200 8.39 -3.72 6.44
C GLN A 200 9.72 -3.82 5.68
N ASN A 201 10.16 -2.72 5.06
CA ASN A 201 11.31 -2.72 4.17
C ASN A 201 12.64 -2.57 4.92
N ASP A 202 12.73 -1.63 5.86
CA ASP A 202 13.97 -1.32 6.57
C ASP A 202 13.70 -0.98 8.04
N GLY A 203 13.64 -2.02 8.88
CA GLY A 203 13.42 -1.89 10.32
C GLY A 203 14.39 -0.93 11.02
N PRO A 204 15.71 -0.97 10.78
CA PRO A 204 16.65 0.00 11.35
C PRO A 204 16.41 1.45 10.89
N LEU A 205 16.06 1.70 9.64
CA LEU A 205 15.63 3.03 9.19
C LEU A 205 14.34 3.47 9.88
N TRP A 206 13.34 2.59 9.92
CA TRP A 206 12.07 2.87 10.59
C TRP A 206 12.27 3.20 12.07
N LYS A 207 13.14 2.48 12.78
CA LYS A 207 13.51 2.77 14.16
C LYS A 207 14.08 4.19 14.30
N ARG A 208 15.04 4.58 13.46
CA ARG A 208 15.62 5.94 13.45
C ARG A 208 14.58 7.02 13.16
N LEU A 209 13.66 6.77 12.22
CA LEU A 209 12.54 7.66 11.96
C LEU A 209 11.65 7.81 13.20
N ARG A 210 11.29 6.70 13.85
CA ARG A 210 10.51 6.69 15.10
C ARG A 210 11.23 7.38 16.26
N ASP A 211 12.55 7.45 16.25
CA ASP A 211 13.35 8.23 17.21
C ASP A 211 13.29 9.74 16.98
N THR A 212 12.80 10.19 15.81
CA THR A 212 12.53 11.60 15.53
C THR A 212 11.17 12.02 16.11
N PRO A 213 11.10 12.97 17.07
CA PRO A 213 9.85 13.35 17.72
C PRO A 213 8.76 13.81 16.74
N GLU A 214 9.13 14.56 15.70
CA GLU A 214 8.18 15.06 14.70
C GLU A 214 7.54 13.93 13.89
N TYR A 215 8.35 12.93 13.48
CA TYR A 215 7.84 11.74 12.81
C TYR A 215 6.88 10.96 13.73
N ARG A 216 7.35 10.65 14.94
CA ARG A 216 6.59 9.87 15.93
C ARG A 216 5.25 10.51 16.26
N ASN A 217 5.24 11.81 16.50
CA ASN A 217 4.03 12.56 16.83
C ASN A 217 3.08 12.62 15.63
N LEU A 218 3.61 12.75 14.41
CA LEU A 218 2.80 12.69 13.19
C LEU A 218 2.13 11.33 13.02
N ILE A 219 2.88 10.22 13.12
CA ILE A 219 2.32 8.87 13.00
C ILE A 219 1.26 8.64 14.08
N LYS A 220 1.57 8.97 15.34
CA LYS A 220 0.62 8.82 16.45
C LYS A 220 -0.67 9.61 16.24
N ALA A 221 -0.59 10.83 15.72
CA ALA A 221 -1.77 11.65 15.44
C ALA A 221 -2.68 10.99 14.38
N ASN A 222 -2.10 10.50 13.27
CA ASN A 222 -2.86 9.82 12.22
C ASN A 222 -3.43 8.48 12.71
N GLN A 223 -2.66 7.71 13.51
CA GLN A 223 -3.15 6.48 14.14
C GLN A 223 -4.36 6.74 15.04
N ILE A 224 -4.27 7.70 15.97
CA ILE A 224 -5.39 8.01 16.86
C ILE A 224 -6.61 8.42 16.05
N GLU A 225 -6.42 9.28 15.07
CA GLU A 225 -7.53 9.80 14.30
C GLU A 225 -8.24 8.76 13.45
N LEU A 226 -7.49 7.85 12.83
CA LEU A 226 -8.05 6.84 11.94
C LEU A 226 -8.48 5.58 12.69
N TRP A 227 -7.69 5.14 13.68
CA TRP A 227 -7.92 3.86 14.36
C TRP A 227 -8.88 3.98 15.55
N LYS A 228 -8.96 5.12 16.24
CA LYS A 228 -9.93 5.30 17.32
C LYS A 228 -11.37 5.06 16.86
N PRO A 229 -11.89 5.75 15.82
CA PRO A 229 -13.27 5.52 15.37
C PRO A 229 -13.47 4.09 14.82
N PHE A 230 -12.44 3.53 14.19
CA PHE A 230 -12.46 2.13 13.75
C PHE A 230 -12.55 1.15 14.92
N ILE A 231 -11.79 1.33 15.99
CA ILE A 231 -11.84 0.43 17.14
C ILE A 231 -13.16 0.60 17.91
N GLU A 232 -13.60 1.85 18.10
CA GLU A 232 -14.88 2.14 18.77
C GLU A 232 -16.07 1.54 18.01
N GLY A 233 -16.09 1.64 16.67
CA GLY A 233 -17.17 1.04 15.89
C GLY A 233 -17.15 -0.50 15.88
N LEU A 234 -16.03 -1.17 16.20
CA LEU A 234 -16.04 -2.63 16.38
C LEU A 234 -16.93 -3.05 17.56
N ALA A 235 -17.20 -2.17 18.54
CA ALA A 235 -18.18 -2.45 19.59
C ALA A 235 -19.62 -2.50 19.04
N VAL A 236 -19.91 -1.79 17.95
CA VAL A 236 -21.24 -1.70 17.34
C VAL A 236 -21.45 -2.85 16.33
N PRO A 237 -22.45 -3.73 16.50
CA PRO A 237 -22.61 -4.93 15.66
C PRO A 237 -22.71 -4.64 14.15
N THR A 238 -23.38 -3.56 13.75
CA THR A 238 -23.53 -3.17 12.34
C THR A 238 -22.21 -2.72 11.73
N ALA A 239 -21.44 -1.88 12.42
CA ALA A 239 -20.12 -1.45 11.98
C ALA A 239 -19.10 -2.59 12.01
N ARG A 240 -19.14 -3.46 13.04
CA ARG A 240 -18.32 -4.68 13.11
C ARG A 240 -18.56 -5.61 11.92
N LYS A 241 -19.84 -5.90 11.60
CA LYS A 241 -20.20 -6.73 10.45
C LYS A 241 -19.75 -6.10 9.13
N LYS A 242 -19.85 -4.77 9.01
CA LYS A 242 -19.32 -4.05 7.85
C LYS A 242 -17.81 -4.25 7.72
N TRP A 243 -17.06 -4.03 8.80
CA TRP A 243 -15.60 -3.98 8.74
C TRP A 243 -14.90 -5.33 8.75
N LEU A 244 -15.43 -6.32 9.48
CA LEU A 244 -14.85 -7.66 9.58
C LEU A 244 -15.54 -8.68 8.68
N GLY A 245 -16.64 -8.31 8.02
CA GLY A 245 -17.53 -9.25 7.34
C GLY A 245 -18.45 -9.99 8.31
N PRO A 246 -19.25 -10.96 7.83
CA PRO A 246 -20.09 -11.78 8.68
C PRO A 246 -19.23 -12.58 9.68
N THR A 247 -19.33 -12.23 10.96
CA THR A 247 -18.71 -13.00 12.04
C THR A 247 -19.63 -14.17 12.40
N VAL A 248 -19.15 -15.41 12.29
CA VAL A 248 -19.85 -16.57 12.84
C VAL A 248 -19.84 -16.43 14.36
N ALA A 249 -21.00 -16.47 15.00
CA ALA A 249 -21.06 -16.54 16.45
C ALA A 249 -20.49 -17.91 16.85
N PHE A 250 -19.39 -17.92 17.60
CA PHE A 250 -18.84 -19.10 18.27
C PHE A 250 -19.45 -19.23 19.65
#